data_AF-B8J2L5-F1
#
_entry.id   AF-B8J2L5-F1
#
_cell.length_a   1.000
_cell.length_b   1.000
_cell.length_c   1.000
_cell.angle_alpha   90.00
_cell.angle_beta   90.00
_cell.angle_gamma   90.00
#
_symmetry.space_group_name_H-M   'P 1'
#
loop_
_entity.id
_entity.type
_entity.pdbx_description
1 polymer ?
#
loop_
_entity_poly.entity_id
_entity_poly.type
_entity_poly.pdbx_seq_one_letter_code
_entity_poly.pdbx_strand_id
1 'polypeptide(L)'
;MRKTSFLLTFLCGMLLPAHSPAQNQQGEALPPPAMRTAMSTQDVWLDYLPPSQRMKAQLIMEEYRPKVRDLRQRIFSKKSELEELSYNRNTSPDTLPRLGRELQVLRDELQALLIHADQRMRREVGIPLGTLASRGCSMEFTSKDTIEGVQ
;
A
#
# COMPACT_ATOMS: atom_id res chain seq x y z
N MET A 1 14.95 48.44 25.36
CA MET A 1 15.62 48.71 24.06
C MET A 1 17.10 48.46 24.22
N ARG A 2 17.64 47.39 23.63
CA ARG A 2 19.08 47.12 23.56
C ARG A 2 19.42 46.83 22.11
N LYS A 3 20.13 47.78 21.49
CA LYS A 3 20.73 47.66 20.16
C LYS A 3 22.12 47.05 20.37
N THR A 4 22.42 45.96 19.70
CA THR A 4 23.80 45.52 19.48
C THR A 4 23.91 45.06 18.04
N SER A 5 24.52 45.93 17.25
CA SER A 5 25.00 45.68 15.90
C SER A 5 26.50 45.38 16.03
N PHE A 6 26.96 44.24 15.52
CA PHE A 6 28.37 43.96 15.29
C PHE A 6 28.50 43.40 13.86
N LEU A 7 29.02 44.25 12.98
CA LEU A 7 29.81 43.88 11.79
C LEU A 7 31.09 43.17 12.30
N LEU A 8 31.79 42.26 11.60
CA LEU A 8 32.21 42.24 10.20
C LEU A 8 32.88 40.87 9.90
N THR A 9 32.60 40.31 8.72
CA THR A 9 33.46 39.48 7.83
C THR A 9 34.31 38.31 8.36
N PHE A 10 34.13 37.14 7.74
CA PHE A 10 35.26 36.42 7.14
C PHE A 10 34.85 35.76 5.81
N LEU A 11 35.44 36.27 4.73
CA LEU A 11 35.37 35.78 3.36
C LEU A 11 36.41 34.64 3.23
N CYS A 12 36.00 33.43 2.87
CA CYS A 12 36.92 32.47 2.25
C CYS A 12 36.16 31.32 1.59
N GLY A 13 36.59 30.94 0.38
CA GLY A 13 36.36 29.60 -0.14
C GLY A 13 35.35 29.50 -1.28
N MET A 14 35.77 29.96 -2.45
CA MET A 14 35.26 29.54 -3.75
C MET A 14 35.09 28.02 -3.83
N LEU A 15 33.90 27.53 -4.20
CA LEU A 15 33.76 26.36 -5.08
C LEU A 15 32.32 26.28 -5.62
N LEU A 16 32.12 26.78 -6.85
CA LEU A 16 31.03 26.34 -7.71
C LEU A 16 31.29 24.88 -8.11
N PRO A 17 30.24 24.05 -8.17
CA PRO A 17 30.15 23.09 -9.25
C PRO A 17 28.97 23.48 -10.14
N ALA A 18 29.31 23.97 -11.33
CA ALA A 18 28.41 24.06 -12.47
C ALA A 18 27.75 22.68 -12.68
N HIS A 19 26.43 22.60 -12.56
CA HIS A 19 25.68 21.44 -12.99
C HIS A 19 24.95 21.82 -14.29
N SER A 20 25.46 21.24 -15.37
CA SER A 20 25.00 21.34 -16.75
C SER A 20 23.53 20.89 -16.91
N PRO A 21 22.86 21.37 -17.97
CA PRO A 21 21.47 21.03 -18.26
C PRO A 21 21.34 19.69 -19.00
N ALA A 22 20.14 19.13 -18.91
CA ALA A 22 19.54 18.17 -19.84
C ALA A 22 20.17 16.78 -19.96
N GLN A 23 19.49 15.79 -19.38
CA GLN A 23 19.25 14.55 -20.13
C GLN A 23 17.87 13.99 -19.78
N ASN A 24 16.93 14.24 -20.70
CA ASN A 24 15.74 13.41 -20.86
C ASN A 24 16.20 11.96 -21.02
N GLN A 25 15.91 11.13 -20.04
CA GLN A 25 15.77 9.70 -20.25
C GLN A 25 14.38 9.33 -19.75
N GLN A 26 13.51 9.06 -20.72
CA GLN A 26 12.29 8.28 -20.55
C GLN A 26 12.70 6.95 -19.92
N GLY A 27 12.64 6.88 -18.60
CA GLY A 27 12.73 5.65 -17.84
C GLY A 27 11.32 5.22 -17.49
N GLU A 28 10.83 4.24 -18.23
CA GLU A 28 9.69 3.39 -17.90
C GLU A 28 9.54 3.27 -16.38
N ALA A 29 8.42 3.79 -15.84
CA ALA A 29 8.15 3.82 -14.42
C ALA A 29 7.95 2.39 -13.90
N LEU A 30 9.06 1.73 -13.62
CA LEU A 30 9.15 0.52 -12.84
C LEU A 30 8.54 0.85 -11.47
N PRO A 31 7.52 0.12 -10.98
CA PRO A 31 6.98 0.35 -9.66
C PRO A 31 8.11 0.20 -8.63
N PRO A 32 8.12 1.02 -7.55
CA PRO A 32 9.19 1.04 -6.57
C PRO A 32 9.46 -0.36 -6.01
N PRO A 33 10.72 -0.70 -5.70
CA PRO A 33 11.10 -2.04 -5.25
C PRO A 33 10.32 -2.52 -4.02
N ALA A 34 9.80 -1.60 -3.19
CA ALA A 34 8.91 -1.91 -2.08
C ALA A 34 7.61 -2.64 -2.51
N MET A 35 7.05 -2.34 -3.69
CA MET A 35 5.86 -3.04 -4.20
C MET A 35 6.18 -4.45 -4.72
N ARG A 36 7.36 -4.65 -5.31
CA ARG A 36 7.76 -5.95 -5.89
C ARG A 36 8.18 -6.94 -4.81
N THR A 37 8.92 -6.49 -3.80
CA THR A 37 9.45 -7.35 -2.73
C THR A 37 8.37 -7.82 -1.77
N ALA A 38 7.30 -7.03 -1.56
CA ALA A 38 6.17 -7.42 -0.71
C ALA A 38 5.33 -8.58 -1.28
N MET A 39 5.33 -8.79 -2.60
CA MET A 39 4.50 -9.82 -3.25
C MET A 39 5.12 -11.22 -3.23
N SER A 40 6.45 -11.35 -3.18
CA SER A 40 7.15 -12.64 -3.31
C SER A 40 7.47 -13.33 -1.98
N THR A 41 7.43 -12.60 -0.86
CA THR A 41 7.80 -13.12 0.47
C THR A 41 6.60 -13.45 1.35
N GLN A 42 5.38 -13.23 0.84
CA GLN A 42 4.15 -13.27 1.64
C GLN A 42 3.53 -14.67 1.82
N ASP A 43 4.07 -15.69 1.16
CA ASP A 43 3.50 -17.04 1.12
C ASP A 43 4.35 -18.10 1.80
N VAL A 44 5.45 -17.72 2.44
CA VAL A 44 6.35 -18.64 3.15
C VAL A 44 5.57 -19.48 4.18
N TRP A 45 4.44 -18.96 4.67
CA TRP A 45 3.56 -19.68 5.59
C TRP A 45 2.81 -20.88 4.97
N LEU A 46 2.59 -20.90 3.64
CA LEU A 46 1.96 -22.03 2.93
C LEU A 46 2.84 -23.29 2.98
N ASP A 47 4.16 -23.12 3.05
CA ASP A 47 5.10 -24.23 3.11
C ASP A 47 5.00 -25.00 4.44
N TYR A 48 4.54 -24.34 5.51
CA TYR A 48 4.30 -24.98 6.80
C TYR A 48 2.96 -25.73 6.88
N LEU A 49 2.10 -25.64 5.86
CA LEU A 49 0.83 -26.37 5.85
C LEU A 49 1.00 -27.83 5.39
N PRO A 50 0.18 -28.75 5.92
CA PRO A 50 0.05 -30.10 5.37
C PRO A 50 -0.27 -30.07 3.86
N PRO A 51 0.21 -31.04 3.06
CA PRO A 51 0.05 -31.02 1.59
C PRO A 51 -1.40 -30.88 1.11
N SER A 52 -2.35 -31.52 1.81
CA SER A 52 -3.78 -31.46 1.51
C SER A 52 -4.39 -30.07 1.76
N GLN A 53 -3.89 -29.35 2.76
CA GLN A 53 -4.30 -27.98 3.08
C GLN A 53 -3.63 -26.97 2.16
N ARG A 54 -2.34 -27.17 1.85
CA ARG A 54 -1.55 -26.29 0.99
C ARG A 54 -2.17 -26.12 -0.39
N MET A 55 -2.59 -27.21 -1.03
CA MET A 55 -3.21 -27.16 -2.36
C MET A 55 -4.49 -26.30 -2.36
N LYS A 56 -5.36 -26.49 -1.36
CA LYS A 56 -6.60 -25.70 -1.23
C LYS A 56 -6.30 -24.23 -0.93
N ALA A 57 -5.35 -23.97 -0.04
CA ALA A 57 -4.94 -22.61 0.30
C ALA A 57 -4.37 -21.87 -0.93
N GLN A 58 -3.51 -22.52 -1.71
CA GLN A 58 -2.96 -21.98 -2.95
C GLN A 58 -4.05 -21.60 -3.94
N LEU A 59 -5.02 -22.49 -4.21
CA LEU A 59 -6.13 -22.20 -5.11
C LEU A 59 -6.96 -21.00 -4.66
N ILE A 60 -7.25 -20.89 -3.36
CA ILE A 60 -7.95 -19.71 -2.82
C ILE A 60 -7.09 -18.46 -3.04
N MET A 61 -5.80 -18.50 -2.74
CA MET A 61 -4.92 -17.35 -2.90
C MET A 61 -4.77 -16.91 -4.36
N GLU A 62 -4.65 -17.84 -5.30
CA GLU A 62 -4.58 -17.56 -6.74
C GLU A 62 -5.84 -16.87 -7.25
N GLU A 63 -7.02 -17.21 -6.72
CA GLU A 63 -8.27 -16.57 -7.11
C GLU A 63 -8.40 -15.14 -6.57
N TYR A 64 -8.05 -14.93 -5.30
CA TYR A 64 -8.28 -13.63 -4.62
C TYR A 64 -7.15 -12.62 -4.85
N ARG A 65 -5.90 -13.08 -5.06
CA ARG A 65 -4.75 -12.21 -5.32
C ARG A 65 -4.96 -11.17 -6.42
N PRO A 66 -5.34 -11.55 -7.65
CA PRO A 66 -5.47 -10.59 -8.73
C PRO A 66 -6.55 -9.55 -8.42
N LYS A 67 -7.65 -9.97 -7.79
CA LYS A 67 -8.76 -9.10 -7.36
C LYS A 67 -8.28 -8.07 -6.31
N VAL A 68 -7.53 -8.52 -5.30
CA VAL A 68 -6.95 -7.64 -4.26
C VAL A 68 -5.96 -6.67 -4.88
N ARG A 69 -5.07 -7.14 -5.77
CA ARG A 69 -4.08 -6.29 -6.43
C ARG A 69 -4.73 -5.21 -7.28
N ASP A 70 -5.75 -5.57 -8.06
CA ASP A 70 -6.50 -4.63 -8.89
C ASP A 70 -7.19 -3.55 -8.03
N LEU A 71 -7.89 -3.93 -6.96
CA LEU A 71 -8.52 -2.96 -6.05
C LEU A 71 -7.50 -2.04 -5.39
N ARG A 72 -6.35 -2.56 -4.92
CA ARG A 72 -5.27 -1.74 -4.37
C ARG A 72 -4.73 -0.74 -5.39
N GLN A 73 -4.58 -1.16 -6.65
CA GLN A 73 -4.13 -0.28 -7.73
C GLN A 73 -5.14 0.85 -8.00
N ARG A 74 -6.44 0.54 -8.04
CA ARG A 74 -7.51 1.54 -8.21
C ARG A 74 -7.54 2.53 -7.05
N ILE A 75 -7.43 2.05 -5.81
CA ILE A 75 -7.33 2.91 -4.62
C ILE A 75 -6.11 3.84 -4.72
N PHE A 76 -4.95 3.30 -5.11
CA PHE A 76 -3.74 4.10 -5.28
C PHE A 76 -3.94 5.18 -6.35
N SER A 77 -4.46 4.82 -7.52
CA SER A 77 -4.74 5.76 -8.60
C SER A 77 -5.69 6.89 -8.17
N LYS A 78 -6.76 6.55 -7.44
CA LYS A 78 -7.73 7.54 -6.92
C LYS A 78 -7.14 8.41 -5.82
N LYS A 79 -6.23 7.88 -5.01
CA LYS A 79 -5.48 8.66 -4.01
C LYS A 79 -4.55 9.64 -4.69
N SER A 80 -3.87 9.24 -5.77
CA SER A 80 -3.04 10.15 -6.58
C SER A 80 -3.88 11.26 -7.20
N GLU A 81 -5.08 10.95 -7.72
CA GLU A 81 -6.00 11.98 -8.24
C GLU A 81 -6.39 13.02 -7.17
N LEU A 82 -6.58 12.59 -5.92
CA LEU A 82 -6.80 13.51 -4.79
C LEU A 82 -5.56 14.33 -4.45
N GLU A 83 -4.36 13.74 -4.50
CA GLU A 83 -3.10 14.44 -4.21
C GLU A 83 -2.78 15.50 -5.28
N GLU A 84 -3.15 15.25 -6.53
CA GLU A 84 -3.01 16.17 -7.67
C GLU A 84 -4.12 17.22 -7.77
N LEU A 85 -5.18 17.08 -6.97
CA LEU A 85 -6.33 17.99 -7.01
C LEU A 85 -5.92 19.40 -6.60
N SER A 86 -5.94 20.33 -7.56
CA SER A 86 -5.74 21.76 -7.29
C SER A 86 -7.05 22.46 -6.98
N TYR A 87 -7.11 23.19 -5.87
CA TYR A 87 -8.29 23.95 -5.43
C TYR A 87 -8.37 25.32 -6.12
N ASN A 88 -8.34 25.34 -7.45
CA ASN A 88 -8.45 26.57 -8.24
C ASN A 88 -9.89 26.79 -8.74
N ARG A 89 -10.17 27.96 -9.33
CA ARG A 89 -11.52 28.33 -9.82
C ARG A 89 -12.08 27.41 -10.92
N ASN A 90 -11.24 26.61 -11.57
CA ASN A 90 -11.65 25.70 -12.64
C ASN A 90 -12.04 24.31 -12.11
N THR A 91 -11.73 24.01 -10.86
CA THR A 91 -12.09 22.74 -10.22
C THR A 91 -13.52 22.84 -9.69
N SER A 92 -14.41 21.98 -10.20
CA SER A 92 -15.79 21.91 -9.71
C SER A 92 -15.80 21.58 -8.20
N PRO A 93 -16.62 22.26 -7.39
CA PRO A 93 -16.75 21.98 -5.96
C PRO A 93 -17.19 20.55 -5.66
N ASP A 94 -17.84 19.88 -6.62
CA ASP A 94 -18.30 18.49 -6.49
C ASP A 94 -17.19 17.44 -6.68
N THR A 95 -16.01 17.86 -7.16
CA THR A 95 -14.91 16.94 -7.49
C THR A 95 -14.38 16.23 -6.25
N LEU A 96 -14.08 16.97 -5.18
CA LEU A 96 -13.57 16.39 -3.94
C LEU A 96 -14.59 15.45 -3.26
N PRO A 97 -15.86 15.85 -3.06
CA PRO A 97 -16.89 14.93 -2.53
C PRO A 97 -17.08 13.67 -3.38
N ARG A 98 -17.03 13.79 -4.71
CA ARG A 98 -17.14 12.64 -5.62
C ARG A 98 -15.96 11.67 -5.42
N LEU A 99 -14.73 12.17 -5.45
CA LEU A 99 -13.53 11.35 -5.26
C LEU A 99 -13.49 10.69 -3.87
N GLY A 100 -13.92 11.41 -2.83
CA GLY A 100 -14.05 10.84 -1.49
C GLY A 100 -15.01 9.64 -1.44
N ARG A 101 -16.18 9.74 -2.10
CA ARG A 101 -17.14 8.62 -2.21
C ARG A 101 -16.57 7.45 -3.00
N GLU A 102 -15.95 7.71 -4.15
CA GLU A 102 -15.34 6.67 -4.99
C GLU A 102 -14.26 5.90 -4.21
N LEU A 103 -13.41 6.60 -3.46
CA LEU A 103 -12.41 5.95 -2.60
C LEU A 103 -13.04 5.12 -1.48
N GLN A 104 -14.13 5.60 -0.88
CA GLN A 104 -14.81 4.86 0.18
C GLN A 104 -15.38 3.55 -0.38
N VAL A 105 -16.05 3.60 -1.54
CA VAL A 105 -16.57 2.40 -2.22
C VAL A 105 -15.46 1.39 -2.50
N LEU A 106 -14.33 1.83 -3.06
CA LEU A 106 -13.20 0.94 -3.35
C LEU A 106 -12.60 0.32 -2.08
N ARG A 107 -12.57 1.05 -0.97
CA ARG A 107 -12.09 0.53 0.32
C ARG A 107 -13.05 -0.50 0.89
N ASP A 108 -14.35 -0.26 0.80
CA ASP A 108 -15.39 -1.18 1.26
C ASP A 108 -15.37 -2.48 0.44
N GLU A 109 -15.18 -2.38 -0.89
CA GLU A 109 -14.99 -3.53 -1.78
C GLU A 109 -13.74 -4.35 -1.41
N LEU A 110 -12.61 -3.68 -1.15
CA LEU A 110 -11.38 -4.36 -0.74
C LEU A 110 -11.57 -5.07 0.61
N GLN A 111 -12.23 -4.41 1.57
CA GLN A 111 -12.51 -5.01 2.86
C GLN A 111 -13.41 -6.24 2.73
N ALA A 112 -14.51 -6.13 1.98
CA ALA A 112 -15.43 -7.23 1.73
C ALA A 112 -14.71 -8.43 1.08
N LEU A 113 -13.84 -8.16 0.11
CA LEU A 113 -13.04 -9.19 -0.58
C LEU A 113 -12.11 -9.94 0.38
N LEU A 114 -11.43 -9.21 1.28
CA LEU A 114 -10.53 -9.80 2.29
C LEU A 114 -11.30 -10.63 3.33
N ILE A 115 -12.47 -10.15 3.78
CA ILE A 115 -13.37 -10.92 4.66
C ILE A 115 -13.78 -12.23 3.98
N HIS A 116 -14.20 -12.15 2.71
CA HIS A 116 -14.64 -13.33 1.97
C HIS A 116 -13.52 -14.36 1.79
N ALA A 117 -12.30 -13.89 1.48
CA ALA A 117 -11.12 -14.73 1.37
C ALA A 117 -10.82 -15.44 2.70
N ASP A 118 -10.82 -14.71 3.82
CA ASP A 118 -10.56 -15.26 5.15
C ASP A 118 -11.62 -16.28 5.55
N GLN A 119 -12.90 -15.96 5.37
CA GLN A 119 -14.00 -16.88 5.63
C GLN A 119 -13.90 -18.15 4.77
N ARG A 120 -13.43 -18.04 3.53
CA ARG A 120 -13.24 -19.21 2.67
C ARG A 120 -12.04 -20.05 3.14
N MET A 121 -10.94 -19.41 3.52
CA MET A 121 -9.76 -20.11 4.05
C MET A 121 -10.10 -20.89 5.32
N ARG A 122 -10.86 -20.28 6.25
CA ARG A 122 -11.34 -20.95 7.47
C ARG A 122 -12.25 -22.14 7.16
N ARG A 123 -13.16 -22.00 6.19
CA ARG A 123 -14.11 -23.06 5.83
C ARG A 123 -13.48 -24.24 5.08
N GLU A 124 -12.57 -23.97 4.14
CA GLU A 124 -12.05 -25.00 3.24
C GLU A 124 -10.71 -25.60 3.69
N VAL A 125 -9.92 -24.82 4.45
CA VAL A 125 -8.56 -25.19 4.88
C VAL A 125 -8.45 -25.29 6.40
N GLY A 126 -9.32 -24.61 7.15
CA GLY A 126 -9.33 -24.65 8.62
C GLY A 126 -8.38 -23.63 9.26
N ILE A 127 -7.85 -22.68 8.49
CA ILE A 127 -6.86 -21.70 8.94
C ILE A 127 -7.30 -20.27 8.61
N PRO A 128 -6.96 -19.27 9.44
CA PRO A 128 -7.21 -17.87 9.13
C PRO A 128 -6.19 -17.34 8.11
N LEU A 129 -6.61 -16.39 7.26
CA LEU A 129 -5.71 -15.55 6.46
C LEU A 129 -5.15 -14.36 7.26
N GLY A 130 -5.68 -14.10 8.46
CA GLY A 130 -5.24 -13.02 9.35
C GLY A 130 -6.41 -12.20 9.89
N THR A 131 -6.10 -11.19 10.69
CA THR A 131 -7.06 -10.20 11.18
C THR A 131 -7.04 -8.97 10.30
N LEU A 132 -8.20 -8.43 9.94
CA LEU A 132 -8.25 -7.13 9.26
C LEU A 132 -7.62 -6.07 10.17
N ALA A 133 -6.66 -5.32 9.64
CA ALA A 133 -6.17 -4.11 10.30
C ALA A 133 -7.35 -3.17 10.56
N SER A 134 -7.29 -2.39 11.64
CA SER A 134 -8.37 -1.52 12.13
C SER A 134 -8.98 -0.56 11.09
N ARG A 135 -8.33 -0.36 9.93
CA ARG A 135 -8.82 0.45 8.79
C ARG A 135 -9.27 -0.34 7.55
N GLY A 136 -9.35 -1.67 7.62
CA GLY A 136 -10.04 -2.54 6.65
C GLY A 136 -9.31 -2.85 5.34
N CYS A 137 -8.14 -2.26 5.08
CA CYS A 137 -7.44 -2.39 3.78
C CYS A 137 -6.18 -3.27 3.83
N SER A 138 -5.92 -3.95 4.95
CA SER A 138 -4.80 -4.87 5.10
C SER A 138 -5.19 -6.02 6.02
N MET A 139 -4.56 -7.18 5.81
CA MET A 139 -4.58 -8.28 6.77
C MET A 139 -3.29 -8.24 7.58
N GLU A 140 -3.43 -8.29 8.89
CA GLU A 140 -2.35 -8.50 9.85
C GLU A 140 -2.37 -9.97 10.25
N PHE A 141 -1.23 -10.64 10.13
CA PHE A 141 -1.10 -12.01 10.60
C PHE A 141 -0.74 -11.99 12.08
N THR A 142 -1.69 -12.32 12.95
CA THR A 142 -1.40 -12.59 14.36
C THR A 142 -0.91 -14.04 14.47
N SER A 143 0.40 -14.26 14.51
CA SER A 143 0.99 -15.60 14.73
C SER A 143 0.66 -16.21 16.10
N LYS A 144 -0.22 -15.59 16.89
CA LYS A 144 -0.53 -15.97 18.28
C LYS A 144 -1.69 -16.96 18.44
N ASP A 145 -2.53 -17.16 17.42
CA ASP A 145 -3.76 -17.95 17.60
C ASP A 145 -3.62 -19.42 17.16
N THR A 146 -2.44 -19.86 16.70
CA THR A 146 -2.22 -21.23 16.19
C THR A 146 -1.59 -22.19 17.22
N ILE A 147 -1.22 -21.73 18.43
CA ILE A 147 -0.53 -22.57 19.44
C ILE A 147 -1.26 -22.57 20.80
N GLU A 148 -2.57 -22.77 20.84
CA GLU A 148 -3.30 -23.00 22.11
C GLU A 148 -4.51 -23.94 21.86
N GLY A 149 -4.32 -25.05 21.13
CA GLY A 149 -5.44 -25.90 20.71
C GLY A 149 -5.16 -27.38 20.55
N VAL A 150 -4.03 -27.88 21.06
CA VAL A 150 -3.76 -29.33 21.19
C VAL A 150 -3.09 -29.57 22.54
N GLN A 151 -3.91 -29.78 23.57
CA GLN A 151 -3.57 -30.60 24.73
C GLN A 151 -4.67 -31.63 24.91
#